data_AF-A0AAE9JHP4-F1
#
_entry.id   AF-A0AAE9JHP4-F1
#
_cell.length_a   1.000
_cell.length_b   1.000
_cell.length_c   1.000
_cell.angle_alpha   90.00
_cell.angle_beta   90.00
_cell.angle_gamma   90.00
#
_symmetry.space_group_name_H-M   'P 1'
#
loop_
_entity.id
_entity.type
_entity.pdbx_description
1 polymer ?
#
loop_
_entity_poly.entity_id
_entity_poly.type
_entity_poly.pdbx_seq_one_letter_code
_entity_poly.pdbx_strand_id
1 'polypeptide(L)'
;MTSFLKLVVVGMILVGVAHGASVATADAKDTNCTLTDGFQALSCIMRLSDFAEKIDELDMDDKNEVKEFKKSCDSLEKCFSMLTCGKQQDAETKQVVSSIRNYCDAVVYMAADFGECSEKLEKNKSECFENWDPFPDAIDEEKDEKKIEELKKNACKNYFGKDQCLKKLITETCSEKEWQGFRDHFISISSVLLTCDFKDV
;
A
#
# COMPACT_ATOMS: atom_id res chain seq x y z
N MET A 1 -2.59 8.19 14.50
CA MET A 1 -2.97 7.64 13.18
C MET A 1 -2.60 6.15 13.04
N THR A 2 -2.56 5.39 14.14
CA THR A 2 -1.92 4.05 14.23
C THR A 2 -2.87 2.86 14.03
N SER A 3 -4.18 3.11 13.88
CA SER A 3 -5.18 2.03 13.83
C SER A 3 -5.62 1.63 12.41
N PHE A 4 -5.52 2.52 11.41
CA PHE A 4 -6.13 2.30 10.09
C PHE A 4 -5.25 1.51 9.11
N LEU A 5 -3.91 1.54 9.26
CA LEU A 5 -3.01 0.81 8.36
C LEU A 5 -2.90 -0.69 8.65
N LYS A 6 -3.36 -1.16 9.82
CA LYS A 6 -3.17 -2.54 10.29
C LYS A 6 -4.21 -3.54 9.75
N LEU A 7 -5.32 -3.08 9.16
CA LEU A 7 -6.44 -3.97 8.80
C LEU A 7 -6.47 -4.38 7.31
N VAL A 8 -5.82 -3.63 6.41
CA VAL A 8 -5.98 -3.82 4.96
C VAL A 8 -5.06 -4.92 4.37
N VAL A 9 -4.02 -5.35 5.09
CA VAL A 9 -2.98 -6.25 4.53
C VAL A 9 -3.28 -7.74 4.67
N VAL A 10 -4.11 -8.13 5.64
CA VAL A 10 -4.34 -9.55 5.98
C VAL A 10 -5.24 -10.27 4.96
N GLY A 11 -6.06 -9.55 4.19
CA GLY A 11 -7.08 -10.14 3.30
C GLY A 11 -6.58 -10.71 1.96
N MET A 12 -5.51 -10.16 1.38
CA MET A 12 -5.08 -10.56 0.01
C MET A 12 -4.15 -11.78 -0.03
N ILE A 13 -3.59 -12.20 1.10
CA ILE A 13 -2.58 -13.29 1.14
C ILE A 13 -3.22 -14.69 1.04
N LEU A 14 -4.50 -14.85 1.43
CA LEU A 14 -5.10 -16.18 1.60
C LEU A 14 -5.87 -16.74 0.38
N VAL A 15 -6.18 -15.94 -0.65
CA VAL A 15 -6.95 -16.42 -1.81
C VAL A 15 -6.05 -17.07 -2.90
N GLY A 16 -4.74 -16.79 -2.88
CA GLY A 16 -3.78 -17.36 -3.84
C GLY A 16 -3.38 -18.83 -3.57
N VAL A 17 -3.61 -19.34 -2.37
CA VAL A 17 -3.10 -20.68 -1.96
C VAL A 17 -3.97 -21.83 -2.49
N ALA A 18 -5.26 -21.59 -2.77
CA ALA A 18 -6.17 -22.65 -3.23
C ALA A 18 -5.98 -23.05 -4.71
N HIS A 19 -5.45 -22.15 -5.55
CA HIS A 19 -5.23 -22.41 -6.98
C HIS A 19 -3.76 -22.68 -7.34
N GLY A 20 -2.80 -22.31 -6.48
CA GLY A 20 -1.36 -22.44 -6.76
C GLY A 20 -0.85 -23.88 -6.91
N ALA A 21 -1.50 -24.86 -6.29
CA ALA A 21 -1.06 -26.26 -6.36
C ALA A 21 -1.31 -26.93 -7.72
N SER A 22 -2.27 -26.43 -8.51
CA SER A 22 -2.67 -27.04 -9.80
C SER A 22 -1.95 -26.42 -11.01
N VAL A 23 -1.45 -25.19 -10.88
CA VAL A 23 -0.77 -24.45 -11.97
C VAL A 23 0.71 -24.85 -12.09
N ALA A 24 1.33 -25.31 -11.01
CA ALA A 24 2.75 -25.70 -10.97
C ALA A 24 3.12 -26.83 -11.95
N THR A 25 2.17 -27.66 -12.39
CA THR A 25 2.44 -28.80 -13.27
C THR A 25 2.14 -28.57 -14.75
N ALA A 26 1.35 -27.56 -15.10
CA ALA A 26 0.96 -27.29 -16.50
C ALA A 26 1.91 -26.31 -17.21
N ASP A 27 2.41 -25.27 -16.50
CA ASP A 27 3.31 -24.23 -17.05
C ASP A 27 4.80 -24.60 -17.01
N ALA A 28 5.17 -25.74 -16.40
CA ALA A 28 6.55 -26.19 -16.25
C ALA A 28 7.25 -26.55 -17.57
N LYS A 29 6.52 -26.64 -18.69
CA LYS A 29 7.11 -26.94 -20.00
C LYS A 29 7.67 -25.72 -20.74
N ASP A 30 7.30 -24.50 -20.34
CA ASP A 30 7.66 -23.26 -21.06
C ASP A 30 8.57 -22.30 -20.27
N THR A 31 9.03 -22.69 -19.08
CA THR A 31 9.91 -21.85 -18.24
C THR A 31 11.27 -22.53 -18.07
N ASN A 32 12.34 -21.93 -18.60
CA ASN A 32 13.73 -22.40 -18.47
C ASN A 32 14.28 -22.19 -17.04
N CYS A 33 13.54 -22.56 -16.00
CA CYS A 33 13.92 -22.32 -14.60
C CYS A 33 14.69 -23.48 -13.99
N THR A 34 15.68 -23.11 -13.18
CA THR A 34 16.50 -24.03 -12.40
C THR A 34 15.96 -24.20 -10.98
N LEU A 35 16.45 -25.21 -10.27
CA LEU A 35 16.15 -25.38 -8.84
C LEU A 35 16.58 -24.16 -8.00
N THR A 36 17.69 -23.51 -8.37
CA THR A 36 18.18 -22.30 -7.71
C THR A 36 17.18 -21.15 -7.85
N ASP A 37 16.58 -20.98 -9.03
CA ASP A 37 15.53 -19.96 -9.25
C ASP A 37 14.31 -20.23 -8.34
N GLY A 38 13.95 -21.50 -8.16
CA GLY A 38 12.89 -21.91 -7.23
C GLY A 38 13.19 -21.54 -5.77
N PHE A 39 14.41 -21.80 -5.29
CA PHE A 39 14.82 -21.38 -3.95
C PHE A 39 14.85 -19.87 -3.77
N GLN A 40 15.26 -19.12 -4.80
CA GLN A 40 15.26 -17.67 -4.77
C GLN A 40 13.83 -17.11 -4.69
N ALA A 41 12.90 -17.65 -5.49
CA ALA A 41 11.50 -17.28 -5.43
C ALA A 41 10.90 -17.56 -4.04
N LEU A 42 11.18 -18.73 -3.45
CA LEU A 42 10.75 -19.05 -2.09
C LEU A 42 11.33 -18.08 -1.06
N SER A 43 12.61 -17.68 -1.21
CA SER A 43 13.21 -16.66 -0.35
C SER A 43 12.51 -15.31 -0.45
N CYS A 44 12.02 -14.91 -1.62
CA CYS A 44 11.28 -13.66 -1.78
C CYS A 44 9.88 -13.76 -1.15
N ILE A 45 9.22 -14.91 -1.23
CA ILE A 45 7.95 -15.15 -0.54
C ILE A 45 8.12 -15.06 0.98
N MET A 46 9.21 -15.62 1.54
CA MET A 46 9.48 -15.48 2.97
C MET A 46 9.71 -14.03 3.39
N ARG A 47 10.40 -13.23 2.55
CA ARG A 47 10.56 -11.78 2.80
C ARG A 47 9.25 -11.02 2.67
N LEU A 48 8.37 -11.41 1.76
CA LEU A 48 7.03 -10.84 1.65
C LEU A 48 6.23 -11.11 2.92
N SER A 49 6.38 -12.29 3.53
CA SER A 49 5.78 -12.62 4.83
C SER A 49 6.33 -11.75 5.97
N ASP A 50 7.66 -11.58 6.08
CA ASP A 50 8.28 -10.68 7.07
C ASP A 50 7.81 -9.22 6.88
N PHE A 51 7.68 -8.79 5.63
CA PHE A 51 7.18 -7.48 5.29
C PHE A 51 5.73 -7.29 5.73
N ALA A 52 4.85 -8.27 5.47
CA ALA A 52 3.45 -8.21 5.90
C ALA A 52 3.31 -8.15 7.42
N GLU A 53 4.06 -8.99 8.15
CA GLU A 53 4.11 -8.97 9.62
C GLU A 53 4.55 -7.61 10.16
N LYS A 54 5.58 -7.01 9.55
CA LYS A 54 6.05 -5.67 9.93
C LYS A 54 5.04 -4.57 9.64
N ILE A 55 4.19 -4.70 8.62
CA ILE A 55 3.11 -3.74 8.42
C ILE A 55 2.14 -3.78 9.60
N ASP A 56 1.73 -4.98 10.01
CA ASP A 56 0.76 -5.16 11.08
C ASP A 56 1.28 -4.64 12.43
N GLU A 57 2.57 -4.79 12.68
CA GLU A 57 3.20 -4.38 13.94
C GLU A 57 3.55 -2.88 13.98
N LEU A 58 3.89 -2.27 12.83
CA LEU A 58 4.46 -0.93 12.72
C LEU A 58 3.74 0.14 13.55
N ASP A 59 4.49 0.77 14.45
CA ASP A 59 4.23 2.09 15.00
C ASP A 59 4.98 3.16 14.18
N MET A 60 4.23 4.02 13.49
CA MET A 60 4.80 5.08 12.66
C MET A 60 5.48 6.19 13.48
N ASP A 61 5.18 6.28 14.77
CA ASP A 61 5.81 7.24 15.67
C ASP A 61 7.15 6.71 16.23
N ASP A 62 7.40 5.39 16.17
CA ASP A 62 8.67 4.78 16.53
C ASP A 62 9.66 4.78 15.35
N LYS A 63 10.67 5.65 15.43
CA LYS A 63 11.72 5.80 14.40
C LYS A 63 12.53 4.54 14.16
N ASN A 64 12.68 3.67 15.16
CA ASN A 64 13.39 2.39 14.99
C ASN A 64 12.54 1.42 14.19
N GLU A 65 11.24 1.32 14.50
CA GLU A 65 10.32 0.46 13.76
C GLU A 65 10.19 0.91 12.30
N VAL A 66 10.02 2.21 12.05
CA VAL A 66 10.01 2.78 10.69
C VAL A 66 11.30 2.44 9.93
N LYS A 67 12.46 2.48 10.60
CA LYS A 67 13.75 2.11 10.01
C LYS A 67 13.84 0.61 9.71
N GLU A 68 13.29 -0.25 10.56
CA GLU A 68 13.26 -1.70 10.32
C GLU A 68 12.27 -2.10 9.23
N PHE A 69 11.11 -1.44 9.18
CA PHE A 69 10.16 -1.53 8.10
C PHE A 69 10.81 -1.15 6.77
N LYS A 70 11.48 0.01 6.70
CA LYS A 70 12.23 0.42 5.49
C LYS A 70 13.26 -0.63 5.06
N LYS A 71 13.98 -1.26 5.99
CA LYS A 71 14.92 -2.34 5.63
C LYS A 71 14.20 -3.55 5.03
N SER A 72 13.00 -3.88 5.52
CA SER A 72 12.19 -4.96 4.96
C SER A 72 11.75 -4.61 3.53
N CYS A 73 11.30 -3.37 3.29
CA CYS A 73 11.05 -2.82 1.96
C CYS A 73 12.25 -2.99 1.01
N ASP A 74 13.41 -2.47 1.40
CA ASP A 74 14.64 -2.54 0.58
C ASP A 74 15.04 -4.00 0.29
N SER A 75 14.87 -4.90 1.27
CA SER A 75 15.17 -6.32 1.15
C SER A 75 14.21 -7.04 0.19
N LEU A 76 12.93 -6.69 0.24
CA LEU A 76 11.87 -7.28 -0.57
C LEU A 76 11.96 -6.82 -2.02
N GLU A 77 12.08 -5.51 -2.27
CA GLU A 77 12.28 -4.94 -3.60
C GLU A 77 13.50 -5.57 -4.27
N LYS A 78 14.63 -5.62 -3.55
CA LYS A 78 15.85 -6.25 -4.06
C LYS A 78 15.62 -7.71 -4.39
N CYS A 79 14.88 -8.46 -3.58
CA CYS A 79 14.62 -9.87 -3.84
C CYS A 79 13.89 -10.08 -5.17
N PHE A 80 12.75 -9.39 -5.35
CA PHE A 80 11.95 -9.50 -6.57
C PHE A 80 12.70 -8.99 -7.80
N SER A 81 13.49 -7.92 -7.68
CA SER A 81 14.31 -7.41 -8.79
C SER A 81 15.36 -8.39 -9.29
N MET A 82 15.81 -9.32 -8.43
CA MET A 82 16.83 -10.32 -8.76
C MET A 82 16.24 -11.60 -9.35
N LEU A 83 14.91 -11.75 -9.35
CA LEU A 83 14.28 -12.93 -9.92
C LEU A 83 14.36 -12.86 -11.45
N THR A 84 15.05 -13.84 -12.04
CA THR A 84 15.39 -13.84 -13.48
C THR A 84 14.65 -14.89 -14.29
N CYS A 85 13.78 -15.72 -13.67
CA CYS A 85 13.17 -16.85 -14.33
C CYS A 85 11.65 -16.99 -14.15
N GLY A 86 10.96 -17.22 -15.28
CA GLY A 86 9.52 -17.40 -15.35
C GLY A 86 8.84 -16.21 -16.02
N LYS A 87 7.53 -16.06 -15.86
CA LYS A 87 6.76 -14.91 -16.37
C LYS A 87 7.02 -13.63 -15.55
N GLN A 88 8.11 -13.51 -14.79
CA GLN A 88 8.42 -12.41 -13.85
C GLN A 88 8.53 -11.01 -14.47
N GLN A 89 8.53 -10.89 -15.80
CA GLN A 89 8.41 -9.61 -16.50
C GLN A 89 7.01 -9.31 -17.04
N ASP A 90 6.03 -10.17 -16.74
CA ASP A 90 4.64 -9.91 -17.02
C ASP A 90 4.16 -8.69 -16.23
N ALA A 91 3.10 -8.08 -16.76
CA ALA A 91 2.58 -6.84 -16.23
C ALA A 91 2.11 -6.99 -14.77
N GLU A 92 1.62 -8.16 -14.41
CA GLU A 92 1.09 -8.48 -13.08
C GLU A 92 2.20 -8.51 -12.03
N THR A 93 3.30 -9.22 -12.28
CA THR A 93 4.44 -9.27 -11.37
C THR A 93 5.07 -7.89 -11.18
N LYS A 94 5.21 -7.13 -12.27
CA LYS A 94 5.70 -5.74 -12.22
C LYS A 94 4.77 -4.83 -11.42
N GLN A 95 3.46 -5.02 -11.56
CA GLN A 95 2.47 -4.26 -10.81
C GLN A 95 2.59 -4.54 -9.31
N VAL A 96 2.68 -5.80 -8.89
CA VAL A 96 2.86 -6.16 -7.46
C VAL A 96 4.11 -5.54 -6.87
N VAL A 97 5.25 -5.60 -7.57
CA VAL A 97 6.51 -4.98 -7.11
C VAL A 97 6.37 -3.46 -7.00
N SER A 98 5.73 -2.82 -7.98
CA SER A 98 5.44 -1.38 -7.94
C SER A 98 4.55 -1.01 -6.76
N SER A 99 3.53 -1.83 -6.47
CA SER A 99 2.61 -1.61 -5.34
C SER A 99 3.33 -1.66 -4.00
N ILE A 100 4.18 -2.66 -3.79
CA ILE A 100 5.02 -2.79 -2.58
C ILE A 100 5.89 -1.55 -2.43
N ARG A 101 6.55 -1.13 -3.51
CA ARG A 101 7.43 0.05 -3.50
C ARG A 101 6.66 1.32 -3.16
N ASN A 102 5.53 1.58 -3.80
CA ASN A 102 4.71 2.76 -3.55
C ASN A 102 4.25 2.82 -2.08
N TYR A 103 3.84 1.68 -1.52
CA TYR A 103 3.48 1.58 -0.11
C TYR A 103 4.66 1.90 0.82
N CYS A 104 5.82 1.30 0.55
CA CYS A 104 7.05 1.56 1.29
C CYS A 104 7.45 3.04 1.26
N ASP A 105 7.44 3.66 0.08
CA ASP A 105 7.79 5.06 -0.10
C ASP A 105 6.80 5.97 0.66
N ALA A 106 5.50 5.67 0.61
CA ALA A 106 4.47 6.44 1.33
C ALA A 106 4.63 6.36 2.86
N VAL A 107 4.84 5.17 3.42
CA VAL A 107 5.03 5.00 4.87
C VAL A 107 6.28 5.75 5.34
N VAL A 108 7.39 5.61 4.62
CA VAL A 108 8.64 6.30 4.97
C VAL A 108 8.48 7.82 4.87
N TYR A 109 7.84 8.33 3.81
CA TYR A 109 7.55 9.75 3.65
C TYR A 109 6.69 10.27 4.82
N MET A 110 5.61 9.56 5.17
CA MET A 110 4.70 9.98 6.24
C MET A 110 5.41 10.09 7.59
N ALA A 111 6.28 9.12 7.91
CA ALA A 111 7.02 9.11 9.17
C ALA A 111 8.20 10.09 9.20
N ALA A 112 8.91 10.29 8.09
CA ALA A 112 10.16 11.06 8.06
C ALA A 112 9.97 12.50 7.60
N ASP A 113 9.26 12.71 6.48
CA ASP A 113 9.20 14.00 5.79
C ASP A 113 7.91 14.77 6.12
N PHE A 114 6.79 14.07 6.34
CA PHE A 114 5.49 14.70 6.64
C PHE A 114 5.19 14.82 8.14
N GLY A 115 6.01 14.21 9.01
CA GLY A 115 5.75 14.10 10.44
C GLY A 115 5.47 15.45 11.14
N GLU A 116 6.24 16.49 10.82
CA GLU A 116 6.02 17.83 11.41
C GLU A 116 4.65 18.42 11.02
N CYS A 117 4.22 18.22 9.77
CA CYS A 117 2.89 18.67 9.36
C CYS A 117 1.79 17.82 9.97
N SER A 118 1.96 16.50 10.02
CA SER A 118 1.02 15.59 10.67
C SER A 118 0.74 16.03 12.11
N GLU A 119 1.77 16.35 12.89
CA GLU A 119 1.62 16.88 14.25
C GLU A 119 0.81 18.20 14.30
N LYS A 120 1.01 19.10 13.33
CA LYS A 120 0.26 20.36 13.27
C LYS A 120 -1.21 20.12 12.93
N LEU A 121 -1.50 19.22 12.00
CA LEU A 121 -2.85 18.84 11.61
C LEU A 121 -3.60 18.20 12.78
N GLU A 122 -2.96 17.30 13.52
CA GLU A 122 -3.52 16.68 14.73
C GLU A 122 -3.83 17.72 15.81
N LYS A 123 -2.95 18.71 16.02
CA LYS A 123 -3.17 19.79 16.99
C LYS A 123 -4.29 20.76 16.58
N ASN A 124 -4.55 20.89 15.27
CA ASN A 124 -5.59 21.78 14.74
C ASN A 124 -7.02 21.25 15.04
N LYS A 125 -7.19 19.94 15.28
CA LYS A 125 -8.51 19.32 15.58
C LYS A 125 -9.60 19.70 14.58
N SER A 126 -9.23 19.80 13.30
CA SER A 126 -10.18 20.13 12.26
C SER A 126 -11.09 18.93 11.99
N GLU A 127 -12.39 19.16 11.80
CA GLU A 127 -13.34 18.11 11.41
C GLU A 127 -12.92 17.40 10.12
N CYS A 128 -12.24 18.10 9.20
CA CYS A 128 -11.74 17.52 7.97
C CYS A 128 -10.76 16.38 8.23
N PHE A 129 -9.75 16.61 9.08
CA PHE A 129 -8.72 15.63 9.39
C PHE A 129 -9.20 14.54 10.35
N GLU A 130 -10.03 14.89 11.34
CA GLU A 130 -10.56 13.91 12.30
C GLU A 130 -11.50 12.89 11.65
N ASN A 131 -12.25 13.30 10.63
CA ASN A 131 -13.17 12.42 9.90
C ASN A 131 -12.59 11.92 8.57
N TRP A 132 -11.31 12.16 8.31
CA TRP A 132 -10.70 11.71 7.07
C TRP A 132 -10.40 10.22 7.11
N ASP A 133 -11.04 9.50 6.20
CA ASP A 133 -10.85 8.06 6.00
C ASP A 133 -10.74 7.77 4.49
N PRO A 134 -9.52 7.62 3.95
CA PRO A 134 -9.31 7.35 2.53
C PRO A 134 -9.60 5.89 2.14
N PHE A 135 -9.71 4.98 3.10
CA PHE A 135 -9.85 3.53 2.89
C PHE A 135 -10.86 2.92 3.88
N PRO A 136 -12.17 3.17 3.69
CA PRO A 136 -13.17 2.79 4.68
C PRO A 136 -13.38 1.28 4.78
N ASP A 137 -13.26 0.74 6.00
CA ASP A 137 -13.46 -0.68 6.34
C ASP A 137 -14.81 -1.23 5.85
N ALA A 138 -15.82 -0.37 5.75
CA ALA A 138 -17.15 -0.71 5.24
C ALA A 138 -17.14 -1.33 3.83
N ILE A 139 -16.10 -1.08 3.02
CA ILE A 139 -15.92 -1.71 1.71
C ILE A 139 -15.63 -3.21 1.86
N ASP A 140 -14.77 -3.59 2.79
CA ASP A 140 -14.35 -4.97 3.00
C ASP A 140 -15.39 -5.79 3.78
N GLU A 141 -16.21 -5.12 4.60
CA GLU A 141 -17.29 -5.75 5.37
C GLU A 141 -18.57 -6.03 4.56
N GLU A 142 -18.78 -5.27 3.48
CA GLU A 142 -19.98 -5.41 2.63
C GLU A 142 -19.86 -6.62 1.70
N LYS A 143 -21.00 -7.28 1.45
CA LYS A 143 -21.09 -8.49 0.60
C LYS A 143 -21.91 -8.27 -0.66
N ASP A 144 -22.75 -7.24 -0.69
CA ASP A 144 -23.51 -6.86 -1.87
C ASP A 144 -22.61 -6.10 -2.86
N GLU A 145 -22.37 -6.70 -4.03
CA GLU A 145 -21.50 -6.14 -5.07
C GLU A 145 -21.90 -4.72 -5.50
N LYS A 146 -23.21 -4.41 -5.57
CA LYS A 146 -23.65 -3.07 -5.99
C LYS A 146 -23.33 -2.04 -4.93
N LYS A 147 -23.53 -2.38 -3.65
CA LYS A 147 -23.16 -1.50 -2.55
C LYS A 147 -21.65 -1.32 -2.44
N ILE A 148 -20.86 -2.37 -2.67
CA ILE A 148 -19.39 -2.27 -2.73
C ILE A 148 -18.98 -1.25 -3.78
N GLU A 149 -19.54 -1.31 -5.00
CA GLU A 149 -19.23 -0.36 -6.06
C GLU A 149 -19.66 1.08 -5.73
N GLU A 150 -20.81 1.27 -5.08
CA GLU A 150 -21.24 2.58 -4.58
C GLU A 150 -20.30 3.12 -3.49
N LEU A 151 -19.89 2.27 -2.55
CA LEU A 151 -18.94 2.63 -1.48
C LEU A 151 -17.57 3.02 -2.05
N LYS A 152 -17.01 2.22 -2.97
CA LYS A 152 -15.76 2.55 -3.66
C LYS A 152 -15.83 3.88 -4.39
N LYS A 153 -16.92 4.14 -5.12
CA LYS A 153 -17.13 5.41 -5.82
C LYS A 153 -17.19 6.58 -4.85
N ASN A 154 -17.87 6.42 -3.72
CA ASN A 154 -17.97 7.45 -2.69
C ASN A 154 -16.61 7.68 -1.99
N ALA A 155 -15.86 6.62 -1.72
CA ALA A 155 -14.51 6.70 -1.17
C ALA A 155 -13.57 7.44 -2.12
N CYS A 156 -13.56 7.09 -3.42
CA CYS A 156 -12.76 7.80 -4.42
C CYS A 156 -13.12 9.29 -4.53
N LYS A 157 -14.42 9.63 -4.48
CA LYS A 157 -14.86 11.03 -4.51
C LYS A 157 -14.37 11.83 -3.31
N ASN A 158 -14.29 11.20 -2.14
CA ASN A 158 -13.92 11.85 -0.88
C ASN A 158 -12.51 11.45 -0.41
N TYR A 159 -11.67 10.96 -1.31
CA TYR A 159 -10.38 10.36 -0.98
C TYR A 159 -9.47 11.31 -0.20
N PHE A 160 -9.53 12.61 -0.52
CA PHE A 160 -8.83 13.69 0.17
C PHE A 160 -9.76 14.51 1.08
N GLY A 161 -10.74 13.84 1.67
CA GLY A 161 -11.79 14.43 2.48
C GLY A 161 -12.94 14.97 1.64
N LYS A 162 -14.07 15.21 2.31
CA LYS A 162 -15.26 15.80 1.70
C LYS A 162 -14.91 17.14 1.06
N ASP A 163 -15.35 17.34 -0.18
CA ASP A 163 -15.10 18.55 -0.97
C ASP A 163 -13.60 18.92 -1.07
N GLN A 164 -12.72 17.90 -1.05
CA GLN A 164 -11.25 18.03 -1.06
C GLN A 164 -10.70 18.89 0.10
N CYS A 165 -11.35 18.87 1.26
CA CYS A 165 -11.01 19.74 2.39
C CYS A 165 -9.55 19.61 2.86
N LEU A 166 -8.89 18.44 2.67
CA LEU A 166 -7.51 18.25 3.08
C LEU A 166 -6.52 19.13 2.33
N LYS A 167 -6.78 19.41 1.04
CA LYS A 167 -5.93 20.30 0.25
C LYS A 167 -5.81 21.66 0.90
N LYS A 168 -6.97 22.28 1.17
CA LYS A 168 -7.03 23.57 1.87
C LYS A 168 -6.40 23.49 3.26
N LEU A 169 -6.71 22.45 4.03
CA LEU A 169 -6.20 22.31 5.39
C LEU A 169 -4.68 22.20 5.44
N ILE A 170 -4.08 21.34 4.61
CA ILE A 170 -2.63 21.10 4.58
C ILE A 170 -1.89 22.33 4.03
N THR A 171 -2.42 22.95 2.98
CA THR A 171 -1.84 24.17 2.41
C THR A 171 -1.83 25.34 3.40
N GLU A 172 -2.91 25.54 4.16
CA GLU A 172 -3.03 26.62 5.15
C GLU A 172 -2.24 26.33 6.44
N THR A 173 -2.20 25.06 6.87
CA THR A 173 -1.54 24.67 8.13
C THR A 173 -0.03 24.52 7.97
N CYS A 174 0.41 24.07 6.78
CA CYS A 174 1.80 23.73 6.55
C CYS A 174 2.35 24.36 5.27
N SER A 175 2.08 23.79 4.09
CA SER A 175 2.49 24.39 2.80
C SER A 175 1.88 23.69 1.58
N GLU A 176 1.92 24.37 0.43
CA GLU A 176 1.62 23.76 -0.89
C GLU A 176 2.54 22.58 -1.23
N LYS A 177 3.82 22.66 -0.86
CA LYS A 177 4.79 21.60 -1.11
C LYS A 177 4.41 20.32 -0.35
N GLU A 178 4.00 20.45 0.90
CA GLU A 178 3.60 19.30 1.71
C GLU A 178 2.26 18.72 1.27
N TRP A 179 1.33 19.56 0.78
CA TRP A 179 0.15 19.06 0.11
C TRP A 179 0.51 18.20 -1.11
N GLN A 180 1.41 18.69 -1.97
CA GLN A 180 1.84 17.94 -3.16
C GLN A 180 2.50 16.61 -2.78
N GLY A 181 3.43 16.62 -1.82
CA GLY A 181 4.07 15.40 -1.34
C GLY A 181 3.08 14.41 -0.75
N PHE A 182 2.16 14.89 0.09
CA PHE A 182 1.09 14.06 0.67
C PHE A 182 0.18 13.46 -0.41
N ARG A 183 -0.35 14.30 -1.30
CA ARG A 183 -1.22 13.88 -2.40
C ARG A 183 -0.55 12.83 -3.27
N ASP A 184 0.69 13.07 -3.70
CA ASP A 184 1.38 12.20 -4.64
C ASP A 184 1.66 10.81 -4.03
N HIS A 185 2.06 10.75 -2.75
CA HIS A 185 2.25 9.47 -2.06
C HIS A 185 0.92 8.74 -1.84
N PHE A 186 -0.16 9.44 -1.46
CA PHE A 186 -1.48 8.82 -1.29
C PHE A 186 -2.08 8.33 -2.61
N ILE A 187 -1.94 9.07 -3.70
CA ILE A 187 -2.32 8.60 -5.05
C ILE A 187 -1.54 7.32 -5.42
N SER A 188 -0.25 7.26 -5.09
CA SER A 188 0.59 6.10 -5.44
C SER A 188 0.10 4.79 -4.79
N ILE A 189 -0.41 4.86 -3.56
CA ILE A 189 -0.92 3.69 -2.81
C ILE A 189 -2.39 3.39 -3.11
N SER A 190 -3.15 4.35 -3.64
CA SER A 190 -4.52 4.12 -4.10
C SER A 190 -4.58 2.96 -5.10
N SER A 191 -3.62 2.86 -6.02
CA SER A 191 -3.59 1.76 -7.00
C SER A 191 -3.55 0.35 -6.39
N VAL A 192 -3.19 0.25 -5.10
CA VAL A 192 -3.09 -0.99 -4.34
C VAL A 192 -4.35 -1.25 -3.51
N LEU A 193 -4.87 -0.21 -2.85
CA LEU A 193 -5.91 -0.33 -1.83
C LEU A 193 -7.30 0.06 -2.35
N LEU A 194 -7.38 1.03 -3.26
CA LEU A 194 -8.61 1.54 -3.85
C LEU A 194 -8.32 2.25 -5.19
N THR A 195 -8.62 1.58 -6.31
CA THR A 195 -8.38 2.15 -7.64
C THR A 195 -9.34 3.31 -7.94
N CYS A 196 -8.80 4.53 -7.97
CA CYS A 196 -9.53 5.76 -8.24
C CYS A 196 -8.98 6.50 -9.49
N ASP A 197 -9.83 7.31 -10.14
CA ASP A 197 -9.41 8.23 -11.22
C ASP A 197 -9.24 9.65 -10.64
N PHE A 198 -8.00 10.13 -10.54
CA PHE A 198 -7.65 11.40 -9.89
C PHE A 198 -7.42 12.57 -10.85
N LYS A 199 -8.08 12.59 -12.01
CA LYS A 199 -7.89 13.65 -13.03
C LYS A 199 -8.05 15.09 -12.53
N ASP A 200 -8.72 15.31 -11.39
CA ASP A 200 -9.13 16.64 -10.90
C ASP A 200 -8.68 16.95 -9.45
N VAL A 201 -7.56 16.38 -8.96
CA VAL A 201 -7.08 16.57 -7.57
C VAL A 201 -5.74 17.32 -7.44
#